data_AF-A0A945FMB1-F1
#
_entry.id   AF-A0A945FMB1-F1
#
_cell.length_a   1.000
_cell.length_b   1.000
_cell.length_c   1.000
_cell.angle_alpha   90.00
_cell.angle_beta   90.00
_cell.angle_gamma   90.00
#
_symmetry.space_group_name_H-M   'P 1'
#
loop_
_entity.id
_entity.type
_entity.pdbx_description
1 polymer ?
#
loop_
_entity_poly.entity_id
_entity_poly.type
_entity_poly.pdbx_seq_one_letter_code
_entity_poly.pdbx_strand_id
1 'polypeptide(L)'
;MENCNLPLSAHRTHSPSRDFTLDDIAKIIRNFQTATEMCAEAGFDGVEPQGAHNYPINQFFSPERNTRIDAYGGSFANHTRFARPIVSSVRHITNLTTEALPENNPNKTRHHRLWWFHDVCNQRCCNPHLLA
;
A
#
# COMPACT_ATOMS: atom_id res chain seq x y z
N MET A 1 -13.02 -17.35 43.59
CA MET A 1 -13.13 -16.21 42.66
C MET A 1 -11.82 -15.45 42.77
N GLU A 2 -10.81 -15.88 42.02
CA GLU A 2 -9.46 -15.32 42.04
C GLU A 2 -9.31 -14.31 40.91
N ASN A 3 -8.86 -13.11 41.27
CA ASN A 3 -8.63 -11.98 40.39
C ASN A 3 -7.51 -12.30 39.39
N CYS A 4 -7.84 -12.21 38.10
CA CYS A 4 -6.88 -12.29 37.00
C CYS A 4 -6.09 -10.98 36.92
N ASN A 5 -5.01 -10.88 37.70
CA ASN A 5 -4.00 -9.83 37.58
C ASN A 5 -3.11 -10.10 36.35
N LEU A 6 -3.60 -9.76 35.16
CA LEU A 6 -2.73 -9.58 34.00
C LEU A 6 -2.21 -8.14 33.98
N PRO A 7 -0.90 -7.90 33.90
CA PRO A 7 -0.36 -6.54 33.91
C PRO A 7 -0.85 -5.76 32.68
N LEU A 8 -1.55 -4.66 32.93
CA LEU A 8 -1.96 -3.63 31.95
C LEU A 8 -0.75 -2.82 31.44
N SER A 9 0.25 -3.48 30.87
CA SER A 9 1.46 -2.81 30.37
C SER A 9 2.17 -3.66 29.31
N ALA A 10 1.43 -4.12 28.30
CA ALA A 10 2.05 -4.38 27.00
C ALA A 10 2.08 -3.05 26.22
N HIS A 11 2.90 -2.10 26.67
CA HIS A 11 3.35 -1.03 25.78
C HIS A 11 3.96 -1.74 24.56
N ARG A 12 3.28 -1.70 23.42
CA ARG A 12 3.86 -2.08 22.13
C ARG A 12 5.10 -1.21 21.96
N THR A 13 6.27 -1.73 22.30
CA THR A 13 7.54 -1.11 21.99
C THR A 13 7.66 -1.17 20.48
N HIS A 14 7.28 -0.08 19.81
CA HIS A 14 7.57 0.08 18.40
C HIS A 14 9.09 0.02 18.29
N SER A 15 9.63 -0.97 17.57
CA SER A 15 11.06 -0.98 17.27
C SER A 15 11.43 0.37 16.65
N PRO A 16 12.60 0.96 17.00
CA PRO A 16 12.99 2.25 16.47
C PRO A 16 12.93 2.19 14.94
N SER A 17 12.10 3.05 14.35
CA SER A 17 11.95 3.17 12.91
C SER A 17 13.26 3.70 12.33
N ARG A 18 13.92 2.91 11.48
CA ARG A 18 15.09 3.36 10.72
C ARG A 18 14.66 4.21 9.53
N ASP A 19 15.53 5.11 9.10
CA ASP A 19 15.32 5.89 7.88
C ASP A 19 15.30 5.00 6.63
N PHE A 20 14.46 5.38 5.66
CA PHE A 20 14.44 4.75 4.34
C PHE A 20 15.67 5.15 3.53
N THR A 21 16.37 4.16 2.98
CA THR A 21 17.37 4.39 1.94
C THR A 21 16.67 4.63 0.60
N LEU A 22 17.41 5.13 -0.41
CA LEU A 22 16.87 5.26 -1.76
C LEU A 22 16.43 3.89 -2.34
N ASP A 23 17.15 2.82 -1.98
CA ASP A 23 16.78 1.45 -2.36
C ASP A 23 15.50 1.00 -1.69
N ASP A 24 15.27 1.36 -0.42
CA ASP A 24 14.01 1.05 0.26
C ASP A 24 12.84 1.78 -0.40
N ILE A 25 13.01 3.06 -0.74
CA ILE A 25 12.00 3.85 -1.46
C ILE A 25 11.66 3.16 -2.79
N ALA A 26 12.67 2.80 -3.59
CA ALA A 26 12.47 2.13 -4.86
C ALA A 26 11.80 0.76 -4.71
N LYS A 27 12.15 -0.01 -3.67
CA LYS A 27 11.50 -1.29 -3.35
C LYS A 27 10.04 -1.10 -2.96
N ILE A 28 9.73 -0.13 -2.10
CA ILE A 28 8.35 0.13 -1.67
C ILE A 28 7.47 0.54 -2.86
N ILE A 29 7.97 1.42 -3.74
CA ILE A 29 7.26 1.81 -4.96
C ILE A 29 6.96 0.59 -5.83
N ARG A 30 7.96 -0.29 -6.04
CA ARG A 30 7.76 -1.56 -6.77
C ARG A 30 6.71 -2.45 -6.11
N ASN A 31 6.72 -2.56 -4.79
CA ASN A 31 5.73 -3.38 -4.07
C ASN A 31 4.30 -2.87 -4.28
N PHE A 32 4.08 -1.55 -4.30
CA PHE A 32 2.77 -0.99 -4.67
C PHE A 32 2.36 -1.35 -6.10
N GLN A 33 3.30 -1.28 -7.05
CA GLN A 33 3.04 -1.67 -8.43
C GLN A 33 2.67 -3.15 -8.53
N THR A 34 3.49 -4.05 -7.98
CA THR A 34 3.23 -5.49 -8.00
C THR A 34 1.91 -5.84 -7.31
N ALA A 35 1.59 -5.20 -6.17
CA ALA A 35 0.29 -5.40 -5.52
C ALA A 35 -0.87 -4.96 -6.42
N THR A 36 -0.70 -3.90 -7.20
CA THR A 36 -1.71 -3.43 -8.15
C THR A 36 -1.89 -4.42 -9.30
N GLU A 37 -0.78 -4.96 -9.85
CA GLU A 37 -0.79 -6.00 -10.89
C GLU A 37 -1.54 -7.25 -10.39
N MET A 38 -1.25 -7.70 -9.18
CA MET A 38 -1.95 -8.84 -8.55
C MET A 38 -3.46 -8.56 -8.37
N CYS A 39 -3.85 -7.34 -8.00
CA CYS A 39 -5.27 -6.97 -7.90
C CYS A 39 -5.94 -6.97 -9.29
N ALA A 40 -5.27 -6.46 -10.31
CA ALA A 40 -5.74 -6.52 -11.68
C ALA A 40 -5.96 -7.97 -12.16
N GLU A 41 -4.98 -8.85 -11.92
CA GLU A 41 -5.07 -10.28 -12.26
C GLU A 41 -6.20 -11.00 -11.50
N ALA A 42 -6.45 -10.62 -10.25
CA ALA A 42 -7.56 -11.13 -9.45
C ALA A 42 -8.93 -10.56 -9.86
N GLY A 43 -8.99 -9.64 -10.82
CA GLY A 43 -10.23 -9.07 -11.35
C GLY A 43 -10.87 -8.01 -10.44
N PHE A 44 -10.07 -7.28 -9.66
CA PHE A 44 -10.55 -6.10 -8.92
C PHE A 44 -10.79 -4.92 -9.88
N ASP A 45 -11.83 -4.12 -9.61
CA ASP A 45 -12.16 -2.93 -10.40
C ASP A 45 -11.21 -1.75 -10.14
N GLY A 46 -10.58 -1.73 -8.97
CA GLY A 46 -9.72 -0.62 -8.56
C GLY A 46 -8.91 -0.91 -7.30
N VAL A 47 -7.87 -0.11 -7.11
CA VAL A 47 -6.91 -0.22 -6.00
C VAL A 47 -6.75 1.14 -5.33
N GLU A 48 -6.77 1.16 -4.01
CA GLU A 48 -6.52 2.37 -3.22
C GLU A 48 -5.20 2.26 -2.44
N PRO A 49 -4.15 3.02 -2.81
CA PRO A 49 -2.94 3.12 -2.01
C PRO A 49 -3.22 3.79 -0.66
N GLN A 50 -2.91 3.10 0.44
CA GLN A 50 -3.16 3.64 1.78
C GLN A 50 -2.21 4.82 2.10
N GLY A 51 -2.80 6.00 2.21
CA GLY A 51 -2.12 7.28 2.46
C GLY A 51 -2.32 7.87 3.87
N ALA A 52 -2.98 7.16 4.78
CA ALA A 52 -3.32 7.64 6.12
C ALA A 52 -2.48 7.00 7.25
N HIS A 53 -2.83 7.27 8.51
CA HIS A 53 -2.39 6.53 9.70
C HIS A 53 -0.88 6.27 9.85
N ASN A 54 -0.02 7.23 9.48
CA ASN A 54 1.44 7.09 9.51
C ASN A 54 2.00 5.95 8.62
N TYR A 55 1.28 5.52 7.59
CA TYR A 55 1.85 4.67 6.53
C TYR A 55 2.86 5.46 5.67
N PRO A 56 3.73 4.78 4.88
CA PRO A 56 4.83 5.46 4.19
C PRO A 56 4.41 6.68 3.37
N ILE A 57 3.33 6.62 2.60
CA ILE A 57 2.83 7.76 1.82
C ILE A 57 2.53 8.97 2.74
N ASN A 58 1.87 8.74 3.88
CA ASN A 58 1.58 9.77 4.87
C ASN A 58 2.86 10.36 5.47
N GLN A 59 3.84 9.50 5.80
CA GLN A 59 5.11 9.92 6.38
C GLN A 59 5.88 10.83 5.42
N PHE A 60 5.91 10.51 4.12
CA PHE A 60 6.59 11.36 3.12
C PHE A 60 5.92 12.72 2.91
N PHE A 61 4.60 12.82 3.12
CA PHE A 61 3.87 14.08 3.00
C PHE A 61 4.09 15.03 4.18
N SER A 62 4.24 14.48 5.39
CA SER A 62 4.32 15.27 6.62
C SER A 62 5.71 15.91 6.80
N PRO A 63 5.82 17.26 6.85
CA PRO A 63 7.09 17.92 7.16
C PRO A 63 7.63 17.61 8.56
N GLU A 64 6.75 17.25 9.49
CA GLU A 64 7.13 16.87 10.86
C GLU A 64 7.77 15.47 10.91
N ARG A 65 7.39 14.58 9.98
CA ARG A 65 7.89 13.20 9.92
C ARG A 65 9.03 13.03 8.92
N ASN A 66 9.01 13.79 7.82
CA ASN A 66 9.99 13.73 6.74
C ASN A 66 10.99 14.87 6.85
N THR A 67 12.05 14.66 7.63
CA THR A 67 13.14 15.61 7.81
C THR A 67 14.28 15.39 6.82
N ARG A 68 14.03 14.73 5.68
CA ARG A 68 15.05 14.45 4.67
C ARG A 68 15.52 15.75 4.00
N ILE A 69 16.78 15.75 3.59
CA ILE A 69 17.41 16.85 2.84
C ILE A 69 17.69 16.48 1.37
N ASP A 70 17.25 15.29 0.95
CA ASP A 70 17.42 14.80 -0.42
C ASP A 70 16.20 15.10 -1.30
N ALA A 71 16.13 14.48 -2.48
CA ALA A 71 15.05 14.68 -3.45
C ALA A 71 13.66 14.27 -2.95
N TYR A 72 13.53 13.67 -1.76
CA TYR A 72 12.25 13.28 -1.17
C TYR A 72 11.84 14.13 0.04
N GLY A 73 12.61 15.16 0.43
CA GLY A 73 12.32 16.03 1.57
C GLY A 73 12.37 17.53 1.27
N GLY A 74 11.93 18.34 2.24
CA GLY A 74 11.95 19.80 2.20
C GLY A 74 10.76 20.42 1.47
N SER A 75 10.81 20.47 0.15
CA SER A 75 9.74 21.13 -0.63
C SER A 75 8.50 20.24 -0.79
N PHE A 76 7.33 20.85 -0.98
CA PHE A 76 6.09 20.12 -1.31
C PHE A 76 6.24 19.21 -2.54
N ALA A 77 6.99 19.65 -3.54
CA ALA A 77 7.27 18.85 -4.74
C ALA A 77 8.10 17.60 -4.41
N ASN A 78 9.03 17.69 -3.47
CA ASN A 78 9.83 16.55 -3.01
C ASN A 78 9.02 15.60 -2.12
N HIS A 79 8.19 16.14 -1.21
CA HIS A 79 7.31 15.33 -0.36
C HIS A 79 6.31 14.51 -1.17
N THR A 80 5.81 15.06 -2.28
CA THR A 80 4.90 14.35 -3.18
C THR A 80 5.62 13.39 -4.13
N ARG A 81 6.95 13.46 -4.26
CA ARG A 81 7.74 12.68 -5.21
C ARG A 81 7.63 11.18 -4.99
N PHE A 82 7.47 10.76 -3.74
CA PHE A 82 7.27 9.35 -3.38
C PHE A 82 5.95 8.79 -3.90
N ALA A 83 4.85 9.53 -3.76
CA ALA A 83 3.50 9.06 -4.11
C ALA A 83 3.21 9.09 -5.62
N ARG A 84 3.87 9.99 -6.37
CA ARG A 84 3.66 10.14 -7.82
C ARG A 84 3.81 8.85 -8.63
N PRO A 85 4.91 8.09 -8.54
CA PRO A 85 5.04 6.84 -9.29
C PRO A 85 3.99 5.81 -8.86
N ILE A 86 3.63 5.74 -7.58
CA ILE A 86 2.59 4.83 -7.08
C ILE A 86 1.25 5.12 -7.75
N VAL A 87 0.79 6.38 -7.70
CA VAL A 87 -0.48 6.79 -8.31
C VAL A 87 -0.44 6.61 -9.84
N SER A 88 0.70 6.89 -10.46
CA SER A 88 0.88 6.69 -11.91
C SER A 88 0.74 5.22 -12.30
N SER A 89 1.40 4.30 -11.57
CA SER A 89 1.31 2.87 -11.82
C SER A 89 -0.10 2.33 -11.62
N VAL A 90 -0.76 2.74 -10.53
CA VAL A 90 -2.16 2.36 -10.27
C VAL A 90 -3.05 2.75 -11.43
N ARG A 91 -3.02 4.02 -11.85
CA ARG A 91 -3.83 4.52 -12.96
C ARG A 91 -3.55 3.80 -14.27
N HIS A 92 -2.28 3.51 -14.55
CA HIS A 92 -1.89 2.82 -15.76
C HIS A 92 -2.44 1.39 -15.80
N ILE A 93 -2.23 0.62 -14.73
CA ILE A 93 -2.65 -0.78 -14.63
C ILE A 93 -4.19 -0.89 -14.68
N THR A 94 -4.91 -0.06 -13.92
CA THR A 94 -6.38 -0.11 -13.88
C THR A 94 -7.05 0.34 -15.19
N ASN A 95 -6.40 1.21 -15.96
CA ASN A 95 -6.91 1.59 -17.28
C ASN A 95 -6.72 0.47 -18.31
N LEU A 96 -5.61 -0.28 -18.24
CA LEU A 96 -5.38 -1.41 -19.13
C LEU A 96 -6.39 -2.54 -18.90
N THR A 97 -6.78 -2.80 -17.64
CA THR A 97 -7.76 -3.85 -17.33
C THR A 97 -9.15 -3.49 -17.84
N THR A 98 -9.58 -2.23 -17.71
CA THR A 98 -10.92 -1.80 -18.14
C THR A 98 -11.10 -1.84 -19.65
N GLU A 99 -10.05 -1.53 -20.43
CA GLU A 99 -10.06 -1.63 -21.90
C GLU A 99 -9.98 -3.08 -22.40
N ALA A 100 -9.29 -3.97 -21.68
CA ALA A 100 -9.05 -5.34 -22.11
C ALA A 100 -10.26 -6.29 -21.91
N LEU A 101 -11.29 -5.89 -21.16
CA LEU A 101 -12.45 -6.76 -20.91
C LEU A 101 -13.55 -6.59 -21.98
N PRO A 102 -13.95 -7.68 -22.69
CA PRO A 102 -15.05 -7.63 -23.64
C PRO A 102 -16.35 -7.20 -22.93
N GLU A 103 -17.21 -6.44 -23.62
CA GLU A 103 -18.47 -5.89 -23.05
C GLU A 103 -19.36 -6.95 -22.38
N ASN A 104 -19.25 -8.20 -22.81
CA ASN A 104 -20.06 -9.33 -22.34
C ASN A 104 -19.39 -10.17 -21.24
N ASN A 105 -18.28 -9.71 -20.63
CA ASN A 105 -17.64 -10.45 -19.55
C ASN A 105 -18.55 -10.46 -18.29
N PRO A 106 -18.96 -11.62 -17.76
CA PRO A 106 -19.77 -11.70 -16.54
C PRO A 106 -19.05 -11.12 -15.30
N ASN A 107 -17.71 -11.04 -15.32
CA ASN A 107 -16.90 -10.37 -14.29
C ASN A 107 -16.82 -8.84 -14.48
N LYS A 108 -17.39 -8.28 -15.56
CA LYS A 108 -17.56 -6.83 -15.76
C LYS A 108 -18.72 -6.26 -14.91
N THR A 109 -19.41 -7.11 -14.14
CA THR A 109 -20.55 -6.69 -13.32
C THR A 109 -20.08 -5.86 -12.12
N ARG A 110 -20.64 -4.65 -12.05
CA ARG A 110 -20.46 -3.57 -11.07
C ARG A 110 -20.60 -4.01 -9.60
N HIS A 111 -19.63 -4.76 -9.09
CA HIS A 111 -19.44 -4.93 -7.65
C HIS A 111 -18.16 -4.21 -7.30
N HIS A 112 -18.27 -2.94 -6.88
CA HIS A 112 -17.13 -2.09 -6.47
C HIS A 112 -16.22 -2.80 -5.45
N ARG A 113 -15.28 -3.62 -5.92
CA ARG A 113 -14.29 -4.27 -5.08
C ARG A 113 -13.10 -3.33 -5.00
N LEU A 114 -13.20 -2.37 -4.08
CA LEU A 114 -12.11 -1.48 -3.71
C LEU A 114 -11.20 -2.18 -2.70
N TRP A 115 -9.90 -2.14 -2.97
CA TRP A 115 -8.91 -2.88 -2.20
C TRP A 115 -8.11 -1.95 -1.27
N TRP A 116 -8.06 -2.26 0.03
CA TRP A 116 -7.33 -1.49 1.06
C TRP A 116 -6.07 -2.23 1.53
N PHE A 117 -4.94 -1.52 1.59
CA PHE A 117 -3.60 -2.07 1.87
C PHE A 117 -3.43 -2.80 3.22
N HIS A 118 -4.40 -2.76 4.13
CA HIS A 118 -4.34 -3.53 5.38
C HIS A 118 -4.43 -5.05 5.14
N ASP A 119 -4.88 -5.48 3.95
CA ASP A 119 -5.05 -6.88 3.61
C ASP A 119 -3.78 -7.60 3.11
N VAL A 120 -2.82 -6.96 2.42
CA VAL A 120 -1.65 -7.67 1.82
C VAL A 120 -0.55 -7.94 2.82
N CYS A 121 -0.39 -7.09 3.84
CA CYS A 121 0.65 -7.37 4.84
C CYS A 121 0.30 -8.58 5.72
N ASN A 122 -0.97 -9.03 5.71
CA ASN A 122 -1.44 -10.19 6.48
C ASN A 122 -1.94 -11.37 5.61
N GLN A 123 -2.14 -11.19 4.29
CA GLN A 123 -2.64 -12.25 3.39
C GLN A 123 -1.56 -13.05 2.65
N ARG A 124 -0.32 -13.08 3.14
CA ARG A 124 0.55 -14.25 2.89
C ARG A 124 -0.05 -15.56 3.46
N CYS A 125 -1.16 -15.50 4.21
CA CYS A 125 -1.75 -16.62 4.92
C CYS A 125 -3.05 -17.21 4.30
N CYS A 126 -3.65 -16.63 3.24
CA CYS A 126 -5.03 -17.00 2.87
C CYS A 126 -5.25 -17.61 1.46
N ASN A 127 -4.21 -18.00 0.71
CA ASN A 127 -4.43 -18.87 -0.45
C ASN A 127 -3.28 -19.89 -0.66
N PRO A 128 -3.40 -21.13 -0.14
CA PRO A 128 -2.42 -22.18 -0.39
C PRO A 128 -2.42 -22.73 -1.84
N HIS A 129 -3.32 -22.28 -2.72
CA HIS A 129 -3.41 -22.76 -4.10
C HIS A 129 -2.64 -21.94 -5.15
N LEU A 130 -1.97 -20.85 -4.74
CA LEU A 130 -1.11 -20.04 -5.62
C LEU A 130 0.39 -20.38 -5.47
N LEU A 131 0.71 -21.53 -4.86
CA LEU A 131 2.07 -22.08 -4.72
C LEU A 131 2.12 -23.53 -5.25
N ALA A 132 1.76 -23.71 -6.52
CA ALA A 132 2.08 -24.91 -7.29
C ALA A 132 2.82 -24.52 -8.57
#